data_AF-A0A956N7L3-F1
#
_entry.id   AF-A0A956N7L3-F1
#
_cell.length_a   1.000
_cell.length_b   1.000
_cell.length_c   1.000
_cell.angle_alpha   90.00
_cell.angle_beta   90.00
_cell.angle_gamma   90.00
#
_symmetry.space_group_name_H-M   'P 1'
#
loop_
_entity.id
_entity.type
_entity.pdbx_description
1 polymer ?
#
loop_
_entity_poly.entity_id
_entity_poly.type
_entity_poly.pdbx_seq_one_letter_code
_entity_poly.pdbx_strand_id
1 'polypeptide(L)'
;MSTLRIALTLILLSASAVRVSAAPVPGLFPTGVDDFSAVLPASAADPHYALISSADPSYPGPDALVAALIPTGYWLANDGTSQWIAPNDDENFPALGTPHPGGDYVYRISFDLAGLDPATVTISGTWGVDNSGSILLNGAATGIGGATYSQLAPFTITSGFVAGVNHLDFVVQNFAASGSNPTGLRVGTLSGTGDPIVGVEAGIARDNFRLAPPFPNPMHGESRFAYSLTRSGQVRLSLRDVSGRTVRTLVEREQPAGRHEADWDGRATDGTTAPAGVYFVELEAEGHRTARRITLIR
;
A
#
# COMPACT_ATOMS: atom_id res chain seq x y z
N MET A 1 -74.18 6.10 32.07
CA MET A 1 -73.28 6.47 30.95
C MET A 1 -71.86 6.51 31.51
N SER A 2 -71.11 5.43 31.35
CA SER A 2 -69.71 5.31 31.80
C SER A 2 -68.80 5.46 30.59
N THR A 3 -67.97 6.50 30.57
CA THR A 3 -67.04 6.81 29.47
C THR A 3 -65.76 5.99 29.64
N LEU A 4 -65.54 5.05 28.73
CA LEU A 4 -64.34 4.24 28.63
C LEU A 4 -63.19 5.10 28.05
N ARG A 5 -62.11 5.30 28.82
CA ARG A 5 -60.86 5.90 28.32
C ARG A 5 -59.95 4.78 27.83
N ILE A 6 -59.70 4.74 26.51
CA ILE A 6 -58.70 3.85 25.90
C ILE A 6 -57.35 4.55 25.98
N ALA A 7 -56.44 4.01 26.79
CA ALA A 7 -55.04 4.44 26.83
C ALA A 7 -54.29 3.72 25.69
N LEU A 8 -53.74 4.50 24.75
CA LEU A 8 -52.91 3.99 23.67
C LEU A 8 -51.45 3.97 24.15
N THR A 9 -50.95 2.78 24.52
CA THR A 9 -49.55 2.59 24.91
C THR A 9 -48.68 2.58 23.64
N LEU A 10 -47.94 3.66 23.40
CA LEU A 10 -46.94 3.74 22.34
C LEU A 10 -45.73 2.91 22.75
N ILE A 11 -45.58 1.72 22.17
CA ILE A 11 -44.36 0.92 22.34
C ILE A 11 -43.29 1.51 21.42
N LEU A 12 -42.39 2.32 21.97
CA LEU A 12 -41.14 2.66 21.29
C LEU A 12 -40.28 1.39 21.24
N LEU A 13 -40.24 0.71 20.09
CA LEU A 13 -39.15 -0.21 19.79
C LEU A 13 -37.87 0.62 19.64
N SER A 14 -37.05 0.67 20.68
CA SER A 14 -35.65 1.07 20.53
C SER A 14 -34.94 -0.02 19.74
N ALA A 15 -34.78 0.17 18.43
CA ALA A 15 -33.84 -0.61 17.66
C ALA A 15 -32.43 -0.22 18.15
N SER A 16 -31.86 -1.02 19.05
CA SER A 16 -30.45 -0.93 19.36
C SER A 16 -29.70 -1.28 18.09
N ALA A 17 -29.23 -0.28 17.35
CA ALA A 17 -28.32 -0.48 16.24
C ALA A 17 -27.08 -1.17 16.79
N VAL A 18 -26.87 -2.42 16.41
CA VAL A 18 -25.60 -3.11 16.63
C VAL A 18 -24.57 -2.31 15.84
N ARG A 19 -23.76 -1.50 16.54
CA ARG A 19 -22.60 -0.88 15.93
C ARG A 19 -21.63 -2.01 15.61
N VAL A 20 -21.44 -2.28 14.32
CA VAL A 20 -20.34 -3.11 13.87
C VAL A 20 -19.05 -2.39 14.28
N SER A 21 -18.08 -3.11 14.82
CA SER A 21 -16.78 -2.53 15.16
C SER A 21 -16.13 -1.95 13.91
N ALA A 22 -15.50 -0.78 14.04
CA ALA A 22 -14.71 -0.19 12.96
C ALA A 22 -13.67 -1.21 12.46
N ALA A 23 -13.61 -1.38 11.15
CA ALA A 23 -12.71 -2.28 10.43
C ALA A 23 -11.50 -1.48 9.90
N PRO A 24 -10.31 -2.10 9.77
CA PRO A 24 -9.13 -1.43 9.25
C PRO A 24 -9.29 -1.06 7.77
N VAL A 25 -8.76 0.10 7.38
CA VAL A 25 -8.63 0.48 5.97
C VAL A 25 -7.44 -0.26 5.36
N PRO A 26 -7.62 -1.04 4.28
CA PRO A 26 -6.54 -1.79 3.64
C PRO A 26 -5.63 -0.87 2.80
N GLY A 27 -4.47 -1.38 2.38
CA GLY A 27 -3.61 -0.68 1.41
C GLY A 27 -2.86 0.55 1.96
N LEU A 28 -2.77 0.71 3.28
CA LEU A 28 -2.04 1.80 3.92
C LEU A 28 -0.69 1.30 4.42
N PHE A 29 0.38 1.95 3.97
CA PHE A 29 1.76 1.57 4.30
C PHE A 29 2.61 2.81 4.64
N PRO A 30 3.55 2.70 5.59
CA PRO A 30 4.70 3.61 5.68
C PRO A 30 5.48 3.66 4.36
N THR A 31 6.31 4.69 4.17
CA THR A 31 7.25 4.72 3.03
C THR A 31 8.45 3.79 3.28
N GLY A 32 9.01 3.25 2.20
CA GLY A 32 10.23 2.46 2.18
C GLY A 32 10.08 1.05 2.78
N VAL A 33 8.89 0.46 2.69
CA VAL A 33 8.61 -0.91 3.16
C VAL A 33 7.97 -1.77 2.06
N ASP A 34 8.15 -3.07 2.16
CA ASP A 34 7.50 -4.04 1.29
C ASP A 34 6.03 -4.29 1.68
N ASP A 35 5.34 -5.18 0.96
CA ASP A 35 3.96 -5.57 1.26
C ASP A 35 3.82 -6.11 2.69
N PHE A 36 4.87 -6.65 3.30
CA PHE A 36 4.88 -7.23 4.65
C PHE A 36 5.32 -6.23 5.73
N SER A 37 5.45 -4.95 5.39
CA SER A 37 5.95 -3.89 6.28
C SER A 37 7.41 -4.09 6.72
N ALA A 38 8.20 -4.88 6.00
CA ALA A 38 9.64 -4.95 6.20
C ALA A 38 10.34 -3.84 5.41
N VAL A 39 11.36 -3.22 5.99
CA VAL A 39 12.11 -2.16 5.32
C VAL A 39 12.80 -2.66 4.05
N LEU A 40 12.68 -1.88 2.99
CA LEU A 40 13.31 -2.15 1.70
C LEU A 40 14.83 -1.86 1.73
N PRO A 41 15.63 -2.50 0.87
CA PRO A 41 17.02 -2.11 0.70
C PRO A 41 17.12 -0.71 0.09
N ALA A 42 18.27 -0.06 0.30
CA ALA A 42 18.60 1.21 -0.35
C ALA A 42 18.43 1.14 -1.87
N SER A 43 18.00 2.26 -2.47
CA SER A 43 17.76 2.41 -3.91
C SER A 43 16.61 1.59 -4.49
N ALA A 44 15.89 0.81 -3.68
CA ALA A 44 14.70 0.10 -4.14
C ALA A 44 13.55 1.08 -4.41
N ALA A 45 12.78 0.84 -5.47
CA ALA A 45 11.51 1.52 -5.68
C ALA A 45 10.48 1.08 -4.62
N ASP A 46 9.80 2.06 -4.04
CA ASP A 46 8.68 1.83 -3.13
C ASP A 46 7.48 1.27 -3.91
N PRO A 47 6.92 0.11 -3.52
CA PRO A 47 5.80 -0.50 -4.24
C PRO A 47 4.44 0.15 -3.93
N HIS A 48 4.35 0.99 -2.90
CA HIS A 48 3.11 1.59 -2.39
C HIS A 48 2.95 3.06 -2.77
N TYR A 49 4.06 3.76 -2.98
CA TYR A 49 4.10 5.18 -3.33
C TYR A 49 4.61 5.40 -4.75
N ALA A 50 3.85 6.17 -5.53
CA ALA A 50 4.28 6.60 -6.86
C ALA A 50 4.59 8.11 -6.87
N LEU A 51 5.71 8.50 -7.47
CA LEU A 51 6.01 9.89 -7.82
C LEU A 51 5.19 10.27 -9.06
N ILE A 52 4.04 10.90 -8.87
CA ILE A 52 3.09 11.22 -9.95
C ILE A 52 3.35 12.56 -10.63
N SER A 53 4.17 13.42 -10.01
CA SER A 53 4.64 14.69 -10.56
C SER A 53 5.99 15.00 -9.96
N SER A 54 6.93 15.47 -10.78
CA SER A 54 8.29 15.82 -10.38
C SER A 54 8.71 17.11 -11.06
N ALA A 55 9.26 18.04 -10.28
CA ALA A 55 9.89 19.23 -10.83
C ALA A 55 11.23 18.91 -11.52
N ASP A 56 11.80 17.73 -11.25
CA ASP A 56 13.02 17.25 -11.90
C ASP A 56 12.69 16.43 -13.16
N PRO A 57 12.93 16.96 -14.37
CA PRO A 57 12.64 16.22 -15.60
C PRO A 57 13.52 14.98 -15.80
N SER A 58 14.62 14.86 -15.03
CA SER A 58 15.49 13.68 -15.06
C SER A 58 14.87 12.50 -14.30
N TYR A 59 13.95 12.79 -13.37
CA TYR A 59 13.26 11.82 -12.52
C TYR A 59 11.75 12.06 -12.60
N PRO A 60 11.09 11.76 -13.73
CA PRO A 60 9.67 12.05 -13.94
C PRO A 60 8.72 11.11 -13.16
N GLY A 61 9.25 10.10 -12.44
CA GLY A 61 8.48 9.01 -11.86
C GLY A 61 8.19 7.88 -12.87
N PRO A 62 7.35 6.89 -12.51
CA PRO A 62 6.55 6.82 -11.28
C PRO A 62 7.33 6.32 -10.06
N ASP A 63 8.56 5.83 -10.25
CA ASP A 63 9.34 5.26 -9.16
C ASP A 63 9.68 6.35 -8.13
N ALA A 64 9.39 6.05 -6.86
CA ALA A 64 9.93 6.77 -5.72
C ALA A 64 10.92 5.84 -5.02
N LEU A 65 12.20 6.23 -4.98
CA LEU A 65 13.28 5.36 -4.54
C LEU A 65 13.58 5.56 -3.06
N VAL A 66 13.87 4.48 -2.34
CA VAL A 66 14.43 4.58 -0.99
C VAL A 66 15.78 5.27 -1.04
N ALA A 67 15.89 6.42 -0.38
CA ALA A 67 17.12 7.19 -0.34
C ALA A 67 18.24 6.41 0.36
N ALA A 68 19.27 6.03 -0.40
CA ALA A 68 20.46 5.34 0.08
C ALA A 68 21.32 6.25 0.95
N LEU A 69 21.43 7.52 0.55
CA LEU A 69 22.10 8.57 1.29
C LEU A 69 21.08 9.66 1.63
N ILE A 70 21.01 10.03 2.91
CA ILE A 70 20.20 11.15 3.39
C ILE A 70 21.09 12.20 4.07
N PRO A 71 20.66 13.47 4.18
CA PRO A 71 21.34 14.54 4.92
C PRO A 71 21.57 14.21 6.40
N THR A 72 22.66 13.49 6.69
CA THR A 72 22.94 12.98 8.04
C THR A 72 23.15 14.14 9.01
N GLY A 73 22.43 14.12 10.13
CA GLY A 73 22.43 15.21 11.12
C GLY A 73 21.42 16.33 10.85
N TYR A 74 20.72 16.30 9.72
CA TYR A 74 19.64 17.24 9.38
C TYR A 74 18.30 16.52 9.28
N TRP A 75 18.21 15.52 8.40
CA TRP A 75 17.02 14.71 8.22
C TRP A 75 16.89 13.69 9.35
N LEU A 76 15.67 13.38 9.74
CA LEU A 76 15.37 12.29 10.68
C LEU A 76 15.89 10.96 10.09
N ALA A 77 16.70 10.24 10.85
CA ALA A 77 17.27 8.97 10.40
C ALA A 77 16.19 7.93 10.07
N ASN A 78 16.35 7.20 8.97
CA ASN A 78 15.57 6.00 8.65
C ASN A 78 15.60 5.01 9.83
N ASP A 79 14.53 4.24 10.01
CA ASP A 79 14.45 3.22 11.05
C ASP A 79 13.79 1.94 10.53
N GLY A 80 13.63 0.95 11.41
CA GLY A 80 13.04 -0.36 11.07
C GLY A 80 11.55 -0.34 10.72
N THR A 81 10.91 0.82 10.61
CA THR A 81 9.46 0.96 10.35
C THR A 81 9.14 1.83 9.14
N SER A 82 10.02 2.74 8.75
CA SER A 82 9.84 3.61 7.58
C SER A 82 11.16 4.22 7.12
N GLN A 83 11.23 4.56 5.84
CA GLN A 83 12.41 5.20 5.23
C GLN A 83 12.01 6.38 4.34
N TRP A 84 12.92 7.33 4.16
CA TRP A 84 12.80 8.40 3.17
C TRP A 84 12.75 7.82 1.76
N ILE A 85 11.79 8.31 0.97
CA ILE A 85 11.71 8.10 -0.47
C ILE A 85 11.89 9.43 -1.20
N ALA A 86 12.51 9.37 -2.37
CA ALA A 86 12.85 10.55 -3.16
C ALA A 86 12.86 10.22 -4.68
N PRO A 87 13.03 11.22 -5.57
CA PRO A 87 13.10 10.96 -7.01
C PRO A 87 14.37 10.19 -7.41
N ASN A 88 15.45 10.30 -6.63
CA ASN A 88 16.65 9.47 -6.74
C ASN A 88 17.06 8.90 -5.37
N ASP A 89 18.20 8.20 -5.30
CA ASP A 89 18.68 7.53 -4.09
C ASP A 89 19.84 8.26 -3.36
N ASP A 90 20.34 9.38 -3.88
CA ASP A 90 21.43 10.18 -3.31
C ASP A 90 20.96 11.61 -2.97
N GLU A 91 20.41 11.74 -1.77
CA GLU A 91 19.96 13.02 -1.19
C GLU A 91 21.05 13.64 -0.31
N ASN A 92 22.34 13.36 -0.54
CA ASN A 92 23.41 13.79 0.36
C ASN A 92 23.60 15.33 0.36
N PHE A 93 23.77 15.89 1.56
CA PHE A 93 24.00 17.31 1.80
C PHE A 93 25.00 17.50 2.95
N PRO A 94 25.99 18.43 2.86
CA PRO A 94 26.17 19.48 1.84
C PRO A 94 27.09 19.10 0.67
N ALA A 95 27.35 17.82 0.44
CA ALA A 95 28.12 17.38 -0.73
C ALA A 95 27.45 17.84 -2.04
N LEU A 96 28.20 18.00 -3.14
CA LEU A 96 27.66 18.30 -4.48
C LEU A 96 26.92 17.07 -5.06
N GLY A 97 25.88 16.57 -4.37
CA GLY A 97 24.95 15.61 -4.92
C GLY A 97 24.23 16.16 -6.14
N THR A 98 23.47 15.33 -6.86
CA THR A 98 22.69 15.76 -8.02
C THR A 98 21.62 16.75 -7.54
N PRO A 99 21.71 18.04 -7.87
CA PRO A 99 20.83 19.02 -7.27
C PRO A 99 19.45 18.92 -7.90
N HIS A 100 18.43 18.63 -7.10
CA HIS A 100 17.06 18.70 -7.59
C HIS A 100 16.63 20.14 -7.81
N PRO A 101 15.91 20.46 -8.89
CA PRO A 101 15.31 21.78 -9.04
C PRO A 101 14.28 22.05 -7.94
N GLY A 102 14.17 23.32 -7.57
CA GLY A 102 13.04 23.77 -6.74
C GLY A 102 11.73 23.63 -7.50
N GLY A 103 10.68 23.23 -6.79
CA GLY A 103 9.36 22.96 -7.34
C GLY A 103 8.66 21.84 -6.58
N ASP A 104 7.52 21.40 -7.13
CA ASP A 104 6.66 20.41 -6.48
C ASP A 104 7.01 18.98 -6.92
N TYR A 105 7.06 18.09 -5.93
CA TYR A 105 7.19 16.64 -6.08
C TYR A 105 5.98 16.01 -5.39
N VAL A 106 5.19 15.24 -6.11
CA VAL A 106 3.93 14.70 -5.59
C VAL A 106 4.02 13.18 -5.52
N TYR A 107 3.93 12.66 -4.30
CA TYR A 107 3.96 11.22 -4.02
C TYR A 107 2.55 10.75 -3.66
N ARG A 108 2.08 9.70 -4.32
CA ARG A 108 0.72 9.16 -4.16
C ARG A 108 0.74 7.76 -3.58
N ILE A 109 -0.05 7.53 -2.53
CA ILE A 109 -0.51 6.20 -2.13
C ILE A 109 -2.00 6.06 -2.47
N SER A 110 -2.41 4.84 -2.85
CA SER A 110 -3.80 4.53 -3.20
C SER A 110 -4.33 3.39 -2.35
N PHE A 111 -5.58 3.51 -1.89
CA PHE A 111 -6.26 2.49 -1.10
C PHE A 111 -7.73 2.41 -1.49
N ASP A 112 -8.32 1.23 -1.35
CA ASP A 112 -9.72 0.98 -1.70
C ASP A 112 -10.56 0.89 -0.42
N LEU A 113 -11.69 1.60 -0.40
CA LEU A 113 -12.68 1.58 0.67
C LEU A 113 -13.85 0.64 0.39
N ALA A 114 -13.71 -0.29 -0.56
CA ALA A 114 -14.70 -1.32 -0.81
C ALA A 114 -15.13 -2.02 0.50
N GLY A 115 -16.43 -2.00 0.78
CA GLY A 115 -17.01 -2.61 1.99
C GLY A 115 -17.02 -1.71 3.23
N LEU A 116 -16.42 -0.51 3.18
CA LEU A 116 -16.45 0.47 4.27
C LEU A 116 -17.34 1.66 3.90
N ASP A 117 -18.04 2.24 4.87
CA ASP A 117 -18.77 3.49 4.70
C ASP A 117 -17.77 4.67 4.70
N PRO A 118 -17.55 5.35 3.56
CA PRO A 118 -16.57 6.44 3.48
C PRO A 118 -16.85 7.59 4.45
N ALA A 119 -18.11 7.79 4.86
CA ALA A 119 -18.49 8.84 5.81
C ALA A 119 -17.98 8.59 7.23
N THR A 120 -17.55 7.36 7.53
CA THR A 120 -17.05 6.94 8.85
C THR A 120 -15.54 6.76 8.88
N VAL A 121 -14.88 6.84 7.71
CA VAL A 121 -13.45 6.57 7.60
C VAL A 121 -12.65 7.68 8.26
N THR A 122 -11.68 7.26 9.07
CA THR A 122 -10.62 8.11 9.60
C THR A 122 -9.27 7.50 9.21
N ILE A 123 -8.38 8.32 8.65
CA ILE A 123 -6.99 7.97 8.36
C ILE A 123 -6.09 8.82 9.27
N SER A 124 -5.08 8.22 9.87
CA SER A 124 -4.08 8.93 10.67
C SER A 124 -2.68 8.39 10.40
N GLY A 125 -1.69 9.27 10.53
CA GLY A 125 -0.30 8.90 10.35
C GLY A 125 0.69 9.95 10.82
N THR A 126 1.96 9.72 10.53
CA THR A 126 3.04 10.68 10.71
C THR A 126 3.82 10.86 9.41
N TRP A 127 4.31 12.07 9.15
CA TRP A 127 5.00 12.38 7.88
C TRP A 127 6.04 13.49 8.03
N GLY A 128 7.07 13.44 7.19
CA GLY A 128 8.16 14.40 7.08
C GLY A 128 8.46 14.68 5.61
N VAL A 129 8.91 15.89 5.31
CA VAL A 129 9.19 16.34 3.94
C VAL A 129 10.37 17.31 3.91
N ASP A 130 11.01 17.47 2.76
CA ASP A 130 11.99 18.53 2.54
C ASP A 130 11.61 19.37 1.30
N ASN A 131 11.33 20.68 1.39
CA ASN A 131 11.41 21.55 2.58
C ASN A 131 10.07 21.78 3.30
N SER A 132 8.98 21.77 2.55
CA SER A 132 7.63 21.95 3.08
C SER A 132 6.64 21.08 2.30
N GLY A 133 5.43 20.90 2.81
CA GLY A 133 4.46 20.11 2.08
C GLY A 133 3.03 20.27 2.55
N SER A 134 2.14 19.65 1.78
CA SER A 134 0.72 19.55 2.07
C SER A 134 0.16 18.18 1.68
N ILE A 135 -0.97 17.80 2.26
CA ILE A 135 -1.66 16.55 1.91
C ILE A 135 -2.97 16.87 1.17
N LEU A 136 -3.18 16.24 0.02
CA LEU A 136 -4.45 16.23 -0.68
C LEU A 136 -5.12 14.85 -0.54
N LEU A 137 -6.44 14.84 -0.43
CA LEU A 137 -7.27 13.64 -0.54
C LEU A 137 -8.08 13.75 -1.82
N ASN A 138 -7.89 12.82 -2.75
CA ASN A 138 -8.59 12.80 -4.04
C ASN A 138 -8.47 14.14 -4.80
N GLY A 139 -7.30 14.78 -4.71
CA GLY A 139 -7.02 16.10 -5.30
C GLY A 139 -7.57 17.30 -4.52
N ALA A 140 -8.34 17.09 -3.45
CA ALA A 140 -8.84 18.16 -2.59
C ALA A 140 -7.89 18.44 -1.41
N ALA A 141 -7.63 19.72 -1.13
CA ALA A 141 -6.78 20.12 -0.01
C ALA A 141 -7.40 19.74 1.34
N THR A 142 -6.61 19.05 2.17
CA THR A 142 -7.03 18.68 3.54
C THR A 142 -6.80 19.80 4.57
N GLY A 143 -5.99 20.80 4.21
CA GLY A 143 -5.48 21.83 5.13
C GLY A 143 -4.30 21.35 6.00
N ILE A 144 -3.86 20.11 5.84
CA ILE A 144 -2.70 19.56 6.54
C ILE A 144 -1.42 20.01 5.84
N GLY A 145 -0.47 20.53 6.63
CA GLY A 145 0.86 20.94 6.20
C GLY A 145 1.82 21.02 7.39
N GLY A 146 2.95 21.70 7.21
CA GLY A 146 3.89 21.98 8.30
C GLY A 146 4.77 20.80 8.73
N ALA A 147 4.81 19.72 7.96
CA ALA A 147 5.84 18.69 8.11
C ALA A 147 7.23 19.25 7.80
N THR A 148 8.24 18.70 8.45
CA THR A 148 9.64 19.10 8.29
C THR A 148 10.52 17.86 8.05
N TYR A 149 11.77 18.07 7.70
CA TYR A 149 12.72 16.99 7.46
C TYR A 149 13.31 16.40 8.75
N SER A 150 13.30 17.15 9.86
CA SER A 150 13.98 16.75 11.11
C SER A 150 13.09 15.93 12.05
N GLN A 151 11.76 15.95 11.86
CA GLN A 151 10.78 15.25 12.68
C GLN A 151 9.53 14.89 11.86
N LEU A 152 8.90 13.74 12.17
CA LEU A 152 7.61 13.40 11.57
C LEU A 152 6.47 14.09 12.31
N ALA A 153 5.68 14.89 11.60
CA ALA A 153 4.48 15.55 12.12
C ALA A 153 3.28 14.58 12.07
N PRO A 154 2.41 14.53 13.08
CA PRO A 154 1.18 13.74 13.02
C PRO A 154 0.13 14.39 12.13
N PHE A 155 -0.76 13.60 11.55
CA PHE A 155 -1.93 14.08 10.84
C PHE A 155 -3.12 13.13 10.99
N THR A 156 -4.32 13.69 10.81
CA THR A 156 -5.59 12.94 10.80
C THR A 156 -6.53 13.53 9.77
N ILE A 157 -7.16 12.67 8.97
CA ILE A 157 -8.17 13.01 7.97
C ILE A 157 -9.45 12.25 8.32
N THR A 158 -10.56 12.96 8.49
CA THR A 158 -11.85 12.40 8.94
C THR A 158 -12.99 12.56 7.92
N SER A 159 -12.71 13.19 6.77
CA SER A 159 -13.73 13.46 5.75
C SER A 159 -13.10 13.67 4.36
N GLY A 160 -13.92 13.62 3.32
CA GLY A 160 -13.49 13.75 1.91
C GLY A 160 -13.25 12.42 1.19
N PHE A 161 -13.46 11.30 1.86
CA PHE A 161 -13.37 9.97 1.28
C PHE A 161 -14.55 9.66 0.35
N VAL A 162 -14.29 8.90 -0.70
CA VAL A 162 -15.30 8.40 -1.64
C VAL A 162 -15.36 6.88 -1.61
N ALA A 163 -16.45 6.30 -2.12
CA ALA A 163 -16.52 4.84 -2.28
C ALA A 163 -15.50 4.36 -3.32
N GLY A 164 -14.91 3.18 -3.09
CA GLY A 164 -13.89 2.62 -3.97
C GLY A 164 -12.49 3.21 -3.70
N VAL A 165 -11.71 3.38 -4.77
CA VAL A 165 -10.32 3.83 -4.70
C VAL A 165 -10.24 5.31 -4.30
N ASN A 166 -9.38 5.58 -3.31
CA ASN A 166 -9.00 6.90 -2.85
C ASN A 166 -7.48 7.10 -3.00
N HIS A 167 -7.06 8.35 -3.11
CA HIS A 167 -5.67 8.74 -3.23
C HIS A 167 -5.29 9.76 -2.16
N LEU A 168 -4.18 9.50 -1.46
CA LEU A 168 -3.50 10.51 -0.66
C LEU A 168 -2.26 10.97 -1.41
N ASP A 169 -2.26 12.25 -1.74
CA ASP A 169 -1.14 12.92 -2.41
C ASP A 169 -0.38 13.76 -1.38
N PHE A 170 0.86 13.40 -1.16
CA PHE A 170 1.82 14.18 -0.40
C PHE A 170 2.55 15.10 -1.38
N VAL A 171 2.18 16.38 -1.36
CA VAL A 171 2.80 17.42 -2.19
C VAL A 171 3.98 17.97 -1.42
N VAL A 172 5.19 17.63 -1.86
CA VAL A 172 6.45 18.16 -1.34
C VAL A 172 6.85 19.37 -2.18
N GLN A 173 6.94 20.53 -1.54
CA GLN A 173 7.45 21.73 -2.16
C GLN A 173 8.92 21.91 -1.77
N ASN A 174 9.80 21.62 -2.72
CA ASN A 174 11.23 21.82 -2.58
C ASN A 174 11.58 23.27 -2.98
N PHE A 175 12.26 24.00 -2.12
CA PHE A 175 12.64 25.38 -2.40
C PHE A 175 13.88 25.40 -3.31
N ALA A 176 14.01 26.46 -4.10
CA ALA A 176 15.18 26.59 -4.96
C ALA A 176 16.42 26.89 -4.12
N ALA A 177 17.46 26.07 -4.28
CA ALA A 177 18.77 26.29 -3.66
C ALA A 177 19.89 26.26 -4.71
N SER A 178 21.03 26.88 -4.37
CA SER A 178 22.26 26.80 -5.16
C SER A 178 23.16 25.68 -4.63
N GLY A 179 23.59 24.75 -5.49
CA GLY A 179 24.34 23.56 -5.05
C GLY A 179 23.38 22.42 -4.73
N SER A 180 23.76 21.53 -3.80
CA SER A 180 22.90 20.40 -3.39
C SER A 180 21.56 20.89 -2.85
N ASN A 181 20.49 20.22 -3.27
CA ASN A 181 19.12 20.59 -2.98
C ASN A 181 18.27 19.33 -2.82
N PRO A 182 18.43 18.60 -1.71
CA PRO A 182 17.74 17.33 -1.51
C PRO A 182 16.22 17.53 -1.43
N THR A 183 15.46 16.49 -1.77
CA THR A 183 14.00 16.47 -1.65
C THR A 183 13.53 15.09 -1.26
N GLY A 184 12.45 14.99 -0.52
CA GLY A 184 11.95 13.67 -0.14
C GLY A 184 10.67 13.72 0.67
N LEU A 185 10.07 12.54 0.75
CA LEU A 185 8.94 12.24 1.61
C LEU A 185 9.32 11.09 2.53
N ARG A 186 8.90 11.17 3.78
CA ARG A 186 8.83 10.01 4.66
C ARG A 186 7.48 9.96 5.35
N VAL A 187 6.77 8.86 5.18
CA VAL A 187 5.56 8.56 5.96
C VAL A 187 5.92 7.47 6.96
N GLY A 188 5.75 7.79 8.24
CA GLY A 188 5.96 6.87 9.35
C GLY A 188 4.73 6.00 9.55
N THR A 189 4.04 6.14 10.69
CA THR A 189 2.79 5.41 10.87
C THR A 189 1.77 5.85 9.83
N LEU A 190 1.01 4.91 9.28
CA LEU A 190 -0.15 5.19 8.44
C LEU A 190 -1.18 4.10 8.63
N SER A 191 -2.37 4.49 9.06
CA SER A 191 -3.45 3.54 9.36
C SER A 191 -4.80 4.23 9.27
N GLY A 192 -5.86 3.44 9.11
CA GLY A 192 -7.21 3.96 9.16
C GLY A 192 -8.22 2.94 9.59
N THR A 193 -9.40 3.44 9.93
CA THR A 193 -10.56 2.65 10.31
C THR A 193 -11.83 3.24 9.74
N GLY A 194 -12.79 2.40 9.40
CA GLY A 194 -14.15 2.80 9.02
C GLY A 194 -15.18 1.76 9.41
N ASP A 195 -16.43 2.16 9.56
CA ASP A 195 -17.53 1.24 9.81
C ASP A 195 -17.83 0.46 8.52
N PRO A 196 -18.01 -0.86 8.60
CA PRO A 196 -18.47 -1.65 7.45
C PRO A 196 -19.87 -1.23 6.99
N ILE A 197 -20.13 -1.28 5.69
CA ILE A 197 -21.47 -1.02 5.14
C ILE A 197 -22.42 -2.16 5.57
N VAL A 198 -23.37 -1.85 6.46
CA VAL A 198 -24.32 -2.82 7.01
C VAL A 198 -25.25 -3.37 5.90
N GLY A 199 -25.29 -4.70 5.74
CA GLY A 199 -26.04 -5.40 4.68
C GLY A 199 -25.13 -6.14 3.69
N VAL A 200 -23.83 -5.88 3.73
CA VAL A 200 -22.77 -6.78 3.29
C VAL A 200 -22.21 -7.40 4.58
N GLU A 201 -22.11 -8.73 4.68
CA GLU A 201 -21.47 -9.35 5.85
C GLU A 201 -20.06 -8.77 6.00
N ALA A 202 -19.84 -8.04 7.09
CA ALA A 202 -18.56 -7.51 7.49
C ALA A 202 -17.61 -8.68 7.76
N GLY A 203 -16.89 -9.10 6.71
CA GLY A 203 -15.74 -9.97 6.83
C GLY A 203 -14.65 -9.24 7.58
N ILE A 204 -14.54 -9.51 8.88
CA ILE A 204 -13.44 -9.06 9.73
C ILE A 204 -12.14 -9.52 9.09
N ALA A 205 -11.31 -8.61 8.57
CA ALA A 205 -9.88 -8.85 8.43
C ALA A 205 -9.06 -7.65 7.93
N ARG A 206 -7.85 -7.54 8.48
CA ARG A 206 -6.71 -6.96 7.77
C ARG A 206 -6.62 -7.65 6.40
N ASP A 207 -6.58 -6.92 5.29
CA ASP A 207 -6.33 -7.48 3.95
C ASP A 207 -4.96 -8.18 3.93
N ASN A 208 -4.97 -9.43 4.36
CA ASN A 208 -3.81 -10.31 4.39
C ASN A 208 -3.91 -11.34 3.27
N PHE A 209 -5.00 -11.38 2.49
CA PHE A 209 -5.02 -12.13 1.25
C PHE A 209 -4.21 -11.39 0.20
N ARG A 210 -3.01 -11.88 -0.11
CA ARG A 210 -2.10 -11.25 -1.07
C ARG A 210 -1.16 -12.25 -1.70
N LEU A 211 -0.73 -11.94 -2.92
CA LEU A 211 0.35 -12.60 -3.63
C LEU A 211 1.44 -11.57 -3.93
N ALA A 212 2.58 -11.72 -3.26
CA ALA A 212 3.72 -10.82 -3.41
C ALA A 212 4.37 -10.96 -4.80
N PRO A 213 5.13 -9.96 -5.27
CA PRO A 213 5.94 -10.09 -6.47
C PRO A 213 6.85 -11.34 -6.41
N PRO A 214 6.91 -12.15 -7.47
CA PRO A 214 7.84 -13.27 -7.54
C PRO A 214 9.30 -12.80 -7.42
N PHE A 215 10.11 -13.52 -6.66
CA PHE A 215 11.53 -13.21 -6.52
C PHE A 215 12.41 -14.46 -6.60
N PRO A 216 13.48 -14.45 -7.43
CA PRO A 216 13.83 -13.42 -8.40
C PRO A 216 12.87 -13.36 -9.61
N ASN A 217 12.76 -12.17 -10.22
CA ASN A 217 12.06 -11.93 -11.48
C ASN A 217 12.77 -10.79 -12.26
N PRO A 218 13.38 -11.04 -13.44
CA PRO A 218 13.37 -12.29 -14.18
C PRO A 218 14.05 -13.46 -13.45
N MET A 219 13.51 -14.65 -13.65
CA MET A 219 13.97 -15.90 -13.06
C MET A 219 14.93 -16.62 -14.03
N HIS A 220 16.08 -17.06 -13.52
CA HIS A 220 17.05 -17.86 -14.27
C HIS A 220 17.05 -19.36 -13.92
N GLY A 221 16.44 -19.76 -12.80
CA GLY A 221 16.48 -21.15 -12.33
C GLY A 221 15.35 -21.50 -11.37
N GLU A 222 15.27 -20.79 -10.24
CA GLU A 222 14.18 -20.92 -9.26
C GLU A 222 13.59 -19.54 -8.96
N SER A 223 12.29 -19.46 -8.71
CA SER A 223 11.63 -18.27 -8.17
C SER A 223 10.67 -18.66 -7.07
N ARG A 224 10.57 -17.79 -6.07
CA ARG A 224 9.72 -17.97 -4.91
C ARG A 224 8.46 -17.11 -5.01
N PHE A 225 7.34 -17.71 -4.62
CA PHE A 225 6.06 -17.04 -4.51
C PHE A 225 5.64 -17.01 -3.04
N ALA A 226 5.64 -15.81 -2.45
CA ALA A 226 5.11 -15.59 -1.12
C ALA A 226 3.66 -15.11 -1.21
N TYR A 227 2.79 -15.69 -0.38
CA TYR A 227 1.41 -15.27 -0.25
C TYR A 227 0.98 -15.35 1.21
N SER A 228 -0.08 -14.62 1.56
CA SER A 228 -0.71 -14.78 2.87
C SER A 228 -2.20 -15.01 2.74
N LEU A 229 -2.72 -15.73 3.73
CA LEU A 229 -4.13 -16.04 3.88
C LEU A 229 -4.62 -15.35 5.14
N THR A 230 -5.79 -14.77 5.03
CA THR A 230 -6.53 -14.15 6.10
C THR A 230 -7.21 -15.18 6.99
N ARG A 231 -7.68 -16.28 6.40
CA ARG A 231 -8.39 -17.37 7.08
C ARG A 231 -7.90 -18.71 6.56
N SER A 232 -8.02 -19.73 7.40
CA SER A 232 -7.76 -21.10 6.97
C SER A 232 -8.75 -21.51 5.87
N GLY A 233 -8.27 -22.21 4.85
CA GLY A 233 -9.12 -22.69 3.76
C GLY A 233 -8.35 -23.32 2.61
N GLN A 234 -9.11 -23.77 1.60
CA GLN A 234 -8.55 -24.34 0.37
C GLN A 234 -7.80 -23.27 -0.42
N VAL A 235 -6.56 -23.57 -0.78
CA VAL A 235 -5.69 -22.72 -1.60
C VAL A 235 -5.35 -23.44 -2.88
N ARG A 236 -5.37 -22.70 -3.99
CA ARG A 236 -4.78 -23.12 -5.25
C ARG A 236 -3.78 -22.07 -5.74
N LEU A 237 -2.50 -22.45 -5.82
CA LEU A 237 -1.46 -21.65 -6.45
C LEU A 237 -1.04 -22.34 -7.74
N SER A 238 -1.27 -21.70 -8.88
CA SER A 238 -1.00 -22.27 -10.19
C SER A 238 -0.22 -21.32 -11.09
N LEU A 239 0.58 -21.89 -11.99
CA LEU A 239 1.29 -21.17 -13.05
C LEU A 239 0.56 -21.38 -14.36
N ARG A 240 0.33 -20.28 -15.07
CA ARG A 240 -0.29 -20.27 -16.40
C ARG A 240 0.64 -19.62 -17.42
N ASP A 241 0.64 -20.14 -18.64
CA ASP A 241 1.26 -19.45 -19.76
C ASP A 241 0.34 -18.33 -20.30
N VAL A 242 0.83 -17.54 -21.26
CA VAL A 242 0.08 -16.43 -21.88
C VAL A 242 -1.20 -16.85 -22.59
N SER A 243 -1.38 -18.14 -22.90
CA SER A 243 -2.62 -18.68 -23.47
C SER A 243 -3.65 -19.07 -22.40
N GLY A 244 -3.31 -18.91 -21.12
CA GLY A 244 -4.15 -19.28 -19.97
C GLY A 244 -4.04 -20.75 -19.57
N ARG A 245 -3.26 -21.55 -20.30
CA ARG A 245 -3.05 -22.97 -20.00
C ARG A 245 -2.22 -23.12 -18.73
N THR A 246 -2.69 -23.96 -17.81
CA THR A 246 -1.95 -24.30 -16.59
C THR A 246 -0.70 -25.10 -16.94
N VAL A 247 0.46 -24.54 -16.59
CA VAL A 247 1.78 -25.15 -16.74
C VAL A 247 2.08 -26.07 -15.57
N ARG A 248 1.77 -25.61 -14.35
CA ARG A 248 1.95 -26.35 -13.11
C ARG A 248 1.05 -25.84 -12.00
N THR A 249 0.51 -26.73 -11.17
CA THR A 249 -0.07 -26.37 -9.88
C THR A 249 0.98 -26.60 -8.80
N LEU A 250 1.31 -25.56 -8.03
CA LEU A 250 2.32 -25.61 -6.98
C LEU A 250 1.72 -25.96 -5.63
N VAL A 251 0.49 -25.49 -5.39
CA VAL A 251 -0.26 -25.73 -4.16
C VAL A 251 -1.72 -26.00 -4.52
N GLU A 252 -2.30 -27.06 -3.96
CA GLU A 252 -3.73 -27.38 -4.08
C GLU A 252 -4.17 -28.14 -2.82
N ARG A 253 -4.29 -27.43 -1.70
CA ARG A 253 -4.61 -28.02 -0.39
C ARG A 253 -5.19 -26.98 0.56
N GLU A 254 -5.78 -27.43 1.65
CA GLU A 254 -6.09 -26.54 2.77
C GLU A 254 -4.79 -26.06 3.45
N GLN A 255 -4.76 -24.77 3.79
CA GLN A 255 -3.70 -24.16 4.57
C GLN A 255 -4.28 -23.30 5.69
N PRO A 256 -3.58 -23.19 6.83
CA PRO A 256 -3.99 -22.30 7.91
C PRO A 256 -3.85 -20.83 7.49
N ALA A 257 -4.59 -19.94 8.16
CA ALA A 257 -4.33 -18.50 8.08
C ALA A 257 -2.86 -18.17 8.36
N GLY A 258 -2.30 -17.17 7.68
CA GLY A 258 -0.91 -16.76 7.83
C GLY A 258 -0.12 -16.76 6.52
N ARG A 259 1.21 -16.61 6.64
CA ARG A 259 2.15 -16.51 5.52
C ARG A 259 2.59 -17.88 5.03
N HIS A 260 2.66 -18.03 3.71
CA HIS A 260 3.08 -19.25 3.03
C HIS A 260 4.02 -18.92 1.87
N GLU A 261 4.83 -19.90 1.48
CA GLU A 261 5.74 -19.81 0.35
C GLU A 261 5.59 -21.07 -0.52
N ALA A 262 5.82 -20.90 -1.82
CA ALA A 262 6.00 -22.00 -2.75
C ALA A 262 7.06 -21.61 -3.79
N ASP A 263 7.94 -22.53 -4.12
CA ASP A 263 8.98 -22.32 -5.11
C ASP A 263 8.61 -22.96 -6.45
N TRP A 264 9.12 -22.39 -7.54
CA TRP A 264 9.07 -22.97 -8.87
C TRP A 264 10.45 -23.02 -9.50
N ASP A 265 10.80 -24.23 -9.95
CA ASP A 265 12.08 -24.63 -10.54
C ASP A 265 12.11 -24.52 -12.08
N GLY A 266 11.10 -23.86 -12.67
CA GLY A 266 11.00 -23.68 -14.12
C GLY A 266 10.50 -24.93 -14.86
N ARG A 267 9.94 -25.92 -14.15
CA ARG A 267 9.39 -27.15 -14.77
C ARG A 267 7.87 -27.18 -14.78
N ALA A 268 7.31 -27.78 -15.82
CA ALA A 268 5.88 -28.12 -15.93
C ALA A 268 5.53 -29.35 -15.07
N THR A 269 4.24 -29.66 -14.95
CA THR A 269 3.75 -30.82 -14.17
C THR A 269 4.34 -32.16 -14.60
N ASP A 270 4.63 -32.33 -15.89
CA ASP A 270 5.23 -33.56 -16.45
C ASP A 270 6.77 -33.64 -16.26
N GLY A 271 7.37 -32.67 -15.56
CA GLY A 271 8.80 -32.58 -15.31
C GLY A 271 9.62 -31.97 -16.45
N THR A 272 8.99 -31.68 -17.59
CA THR A 272 9.64 -30.99 -18.71
C THR A 272 9.97 -29.55 -18.34
N THR A 273 11.05 -29.01 -18.91
CA THR A 273 11.44 -27.63 -18.66
C THR A 273 10.52 -26.67 -19.42
N ALA A 274 9.88 -25.75 -18.71
CA ALA A 274 9.00 -24.76 -19.30
C ALA A 274 9.80 -23.80 -20.21
N PRO A 275 9.33 -23.43 -21.42
CA PRO A 275 10.05 -22.50 -22.30
C PRO A 275 10.39 -21.16 -21.64
N ALA A 276 11.43 -20.47 -22.11
CA ALA A 276 11.67 -19.08 -21.71
C ALA A 276 10.49 -18.23 -22.18
N GLY A 277 10.05 -17.28 -21.36
CA GLY A 277 8.87 -16.48 -21.65
C GLY A 277 8.17 -15.96 -20.41
N VAL A 278 7.00 -15.37 -20.65
CA VAL A 278 6.15 -14.78 -19.60
C VAL A 278 5.14 -15.82 -19.11
N TYR A 279 4.99 -15.87 -17.80
CA TYR A 279 4.00 -16.68 -17.10
C TYR A 279 3.25 -15.84 -16.07
N PHE A 280 2.12 -16.36 -15.62
CA PHE A 280 1.33 -15.78 -14.54
C PHE A 280 1.23 -16.78 -13.40
N VAL A 281 1.71 -16.41 -12.22
CA VAL A 281 1.39 -17.13 -10.98
C VAL A 281 0.06 -16.60 -10.47
N GLU A 282 -0.85 -17.51 -10.17
CA GLU A 282 -2.23 -17.22 -9.82
C GLU A 282 -2.58 -17.91 -8.51
N LEU A 283 -3.03 -17.11 -7.55
CA LEU A 283 -3.50 -17.55 -6.24
C LEU A 283 -5.03 -17.45 -6.21
N GLU A 284 -5.69 -18.57 -5.97
CA GLU A 284 -7.11 -18.67 -5.65
C GLU A 284 -7.27 -19.16 -4.22
N ALA A 285 -7.81 -18.34 -3.34
CA ALA A 285 -8.23 -18.73 -1.99
C ALA A 285 -9.26 -17.72 -1.46
N GLU A 286 -10.03 -18.10 -0.43
CA GLU A 286 -10.97 -17.20 0.25
C GLU A 286 -12.03 -16.57 -0.68
N GLY A 287 -12.34 -17.22 -1.80
CA GLY A 287 -13.23 -16.68 -2.83
C GLY A 287 -12.60 -15.60 -3.72
N HIS A 288 -11.33 -15.28 -3.51
CA HIS A 288 -10.56 -14.30 -4.26
C HIS A 288 -9.60 -14.99 -5.24
N ARG A 289 -9.27 -14.27 -6.32
CA ARG A 289 -8.26 -14.67 -7.30
C ARG A 289 -7.36 -13.48 -7.59
N THR A 290 -6.05 -13.67 -7.44
CA THR A 290 -5.04 -12.67 -7.80
C THR A 290 -3.92 -13.30 -8.61
N ALA A 291 -3.27 -12.52 -9.47
CA ALA A 291 -2.19 -13.02 -10.31
C ALA A 291 -1.02 -12.03 -10.38
N ARG A 292 0.20 -12.57 -10.48
CA ARG A 292 1.43 -11.82 -10.71
C ARG A 292 2.18 -12.38 -11.90
N ARG A 293 2.80 -11.48 -12.66
CA ARG A 293 3.63 -11.82 -13.82
C ARG A 293 5.01 -12.29 -13.35
N ILE A 294 5.52 -13.37 -13.93
CA ILE A 294 6.90 -13.81 -13.81
C ILE A 294 7.52 -14.02 -15.19
N THR A 295 8.77 -13.62 -15.37
CA THR A 295 9.53 -13.82 -16.61
C THR A 295 10.58 -14.89 -16.36
N LEU A 296 10.53 -15.99 -17.12
CA LEU A 296 11.57 -17.02 -17.12
C LEU A 296 12.54 -16.75 -18.28
N ILE A 297 13.81 -16.63 -17.95
CA ILE A 297 14.91 -16.47 -18.90
C ILE A 297 15.93 -17.60 -18.74
N ARG A 298 16.74 -17.83 -19.78
CA ARG A 298 17.77 -18.87 -19.82
C ARG A 298 19.10 -18.28 -20.20
#